data_AF-A0A956YL12-F1
#
_entry.id   AF-A0A956YL12-F1
#
_cell.length_a   1.000
_cell.length_b   1.000
_cell.length_c   1.000
_cell.angle_alpha   90.00
_cell.angle_beta   90.00
_cell.angle_gamma   90.00
#
_symmetry.space_group_name_H-M   'P 1'
#
loop_
_entity.id
_entity.type
_entity.pdbx_description
1 polymer ?
#
loop_
_entity_poly.entity_id
_entity_poly.type
_entity_poly.pdbx_seq_one_letter_code
_entity_poly.pdbx_strand_id
1 'polypeptide(L)'
;MNLEQANASIRIAWKMSLVSILITAMLTLVYASGGSLAMVDWWNWLDIVLMFALTYGVYKKHRASTVTLFAYYVVSKIYFWIFYGVFLGIPIAAIFAYFFFRGIQGVFAYHRLANEYEEDTAVNYSI
;
A
#
# COMPACT_ATOMS: atom_id res chain seq x y z
N MET A 1 6.44 18.78 5.34
CA MET A 1 6.58 18.03 4.07
C MET A 1 6.06 18.92 2.97
N ASN A 2 6.84 19.14 1.91
CA ASN A 2 6.44 19.99 0.78
C ASN A 2 5.64 19.18 -0.27
N LEU A 3 4.92 19.84 -1.18
CA LEU A 3 4.11 19.17 -2.23
C LEU A 3 4.90 18.14 -3.04
N GLU A 4 6.16 18.45 -3.35
CA GLU A 4 7.06 17.55 -4.08
C GLU A 4 7.42 16.30 -3.26
N GLN A 5 7.74 16.47 -1.98
CA GLN A 5 8.03 15.37 -1.05
C GLN A 5 6.80 14.49 -0.79
N ALA A 6 5.60 15.09 -0.77
CA ALA A 6 4.34 14.36 -0.65
C ALA A 6 4.11 13.46 -1.86
N ASN A 7 4.25 13.99 -3.07
CA ASN A 7 4.15 13.21 -4.30
C ASN A 7 5.24 12.12 -4.41
N ALA A 8 6.46 12.41 -3.95
CA ALA A 8 7.54 11.41 -3.92
C ALA A 8 7.20 10.26 -2.97
N SER A 9 6.68 10.57 -1.78
CA SER A 9 6.28 9.55 -0.79
C SER A 9 5.14 8.66 -1.30
N ILE A 10 4.15 9.24 -2.00
CA ILE A 10 3.07 8.48 -2.66
C ILE A 10 3.63 7.57 -3.75
N ARG A 11 4.54 8.08 -4.60
CA ARG A 11 5.18 7.28 -5.66
C ARG A 11 6.02 6.14 -5.11
N ILE A 12 6.75 6.37 -4.02
CA ILE A 12 7.52 5.32 -3.34
C ILE A 12 6.57 4.27 -2.78
N ALA A 13 5.51 4.66 -2.06
CA ALA A 13 4.53 3.73 -1.51
C ALA A 13 3.86 2.88 -2.61
N TRP A 14 3.52 3.49 -3.75
CA TRP A 14 2.97 2.78 -4.91
C TRP A 14 3.96 1.76 -5.49
N LYS A 15 5.23 2.16 -5.71
CA LYS A 15 6.28 1.23 -6.19
C LYS A 15 6.49 0.08 -5.20
N MET A 16 6.54 0.37 -3.90
CA MET A 16 6.70 -0.64 -2.86
C MET A 16 5.48 -1.58 -2.81
N SER A 17 4.27 -1.08 -3.02
CA SER A 17 3.08 -1.93 -3.10
C SER A 17 3.16 -2.91 -4.28
N LEU A 18 3.55 -2.43 -5.45
CA LEU A 18 3.76 -3.28 -6.62
C LEU A 18 4.82 -4.36 -6.37
N VAL A 19 5.94 -3.99 -5.75
CA VAL A 19 6.98 -4.95 -5.38
C VAL A 19 6.43 -5.99 -4.39
N SER A 20 5.66 -5.57 -3.39
CA SER A 20 5.03 -6.50 -2.45
C SER A 20 4.06 -7.45 -3.15
N ILE A 21 3.22 -6.96 -4.05
CA ILE A 21 2.28 -7.79 -4.82
C ILE A 21 3.06 -8.79 -5.68
N LEU A 22 4.14 -8.37 -6.31
CA LEU A 22 4.97 -9.22 -7.17
C LEU A 22 5.66 -10.32 -6.35
N ILE A 23 6.13 -10.01 -5.14
CA ILE A 23 6.64 -11.01 -4.19
C ILE A 23 5.53 -11.99 -3.79
N THR A 24 4.35 -11.49 -3.40
CA THR A 24 3.20 -12.33 -3.05
C THR A 24 2.81 -13.25 -4.20
N ALA A 25 2.78 -12.75 -5.44
CA ALA A 25 2.48 -13.52 -6.63
C ALA A 25 3.54 -14.60 -6.90
N MET A 26 4.84 -14.26 -6.81
CA MET A 26 5.92 -15.25 -6.97
C MET A 26 5.84 -16.34 -5.90
N LEU A 27 5.63 -15.97 -4.64
CA LEU A 27 5.44 -16.94 -3.56
C LEU A 27 4.23 -17.84 -3.84
N THR A 28 3.11 -17.26 -4.25
CA THR A 28 1.90 -18.02 -4.62
C THR A 28 2.17 -19.01 -5.75
N LEU A 29 2.94 -18.64 -6.78
CA LEU A 29 3.33 -19.54 -7.87
C LEU A 29 4.24 -20.68 -7.41
N VAL A 30 5.23 -20.39 -6.55
CA VAL A 30 6.11 -21.41 -5.97
C VAL A 30 5.30 -22.41 -5.15
N TYR A 31 4.34 -21.94 -4.34
CA TYR A 31 3.46 -22.83 -3.59
C TYR A 31 2.52 -23.64 -4.50
N ALA A 32 1.99 -23.04 -5.57
CA ALA A 32 1.13 -23.74 -6.53
C ALA A 32 1.88 -24.86 -7.26
N SER A 33 3.19 -24.73 -7.43
CA SER A 33 4.06 -25.74 -8.08
C SER A 33 4.37 -26.97 -7.21
N GLY A 34 3.84 -27.05 -5.98
CA GLY A 34 3.98 -28.21 -5.10
C GLY A 34 4.93 -28.01 -3.91
N GLY A 35 5.31 -26.77 -3.57
CA GLY A 35 6.06 -26.46 -2.35
C GLY A 35 5.25 -26.84 -1.09
N SER A 36 5.90 -27.49 -0.10
CA SER A 36 5.24 -28.15 1.04
C SER A 36 4.73 -27.22 2.15
N LEU A 37 3.97 -26.18 1.80
CA LEU A 37 3.17 -25.37 2.72
C LEU A 37 1.84 -25.03 2.04
N ALA A 38 0.86 -25.91 2.23
CA ALA A 38 -0.59 -25.68 2.17
C ALA A 38 -1.22 -24.93 0.96
N MET A 39 -2.09 -25.65 0.25
CA MET A 39 -3.29 -25.19 -0.47
C MET A 39 -3.27 -23.74 -0.98
N VAL A 40 -2.77 -23.56 -2.20
CA VAL A 40 -3.07 -22.35 -2.98
C VAL A 40 -4.55 -22.38 -3.34
N ASP A 41 -5.37 -21.77 -2.49
CA ASP A 41 -6.78 -21.56 -2.76
C ASP A 41 -7.01 -20.41 -3.75
N TRP A 42 -8.17 -20.43 -4.40
CA TRP A 42 -8.67 -19.33 -5.24
C TRP A 42 -8.64 -17.96 -4.52
N TRP A 43 -8.69 -17.99 -3.19
CA TRP A 43 -8.65 -16.80 -2.33
C TRP A 43 -7.35 -15.97 -2.47
N ASN A 44 -6.20 -16.60 -2.71
CA ASN A 44 -4.94 -15.86 -2.91
C ASN A 44 -4.94 -15.02 -4.19
N TRP A 45 -5.59 -15.52 -5.25
CA TRP A 45 -5.74 -14.75 -6.49
C TRP A 45 -6.63 -13.53 -6.29
N LEU A 46 -7.71 -13.69 -5.49
CA LEU A 46 -8.57 -12.58 -5.12
C LEU A 46 -7.83 -11.52 -4.28
N ASP A 47 -6.99 -11.94 -3.33
CA ASP A 47 -6.15 -11.06 -2.50
C ASP A 47 -5.19 -10.21 -3.38
N ILE A 48 -4.53 -10.85 -4.36
CA ILE A 48 -3.65 -10.16 -5.32
C ILE A 48 -4.42 -9.10 -6.13
N VAL A 49 -5.59 -9.45 -6.67
CA VAL A 49 -6.43 -8.52 -7.44
C VAL A 49 -6.90 -7.36 -6.56
N LEU A 50 -7.30 -7.64 -5.32
CA LEU A 50 -7.74 -6.62 -4.36
C LEU A 50 -6.60 -5.67 -4.00
N MET A 51 -5.40 -6.19 -3.71
CA MET A 51 -4.21 -5.37 -3.47
C MET A 51 -3.85 -4.51 -4.69
N PHE A 52 -4.01 -5.03 -5.90
CA PHE A 52 -3.75 -4.28 -7.13
C PHE A 52 -4.75 -3.13 -7.30
N ALA A 53 -6.04 -3.39 -7.06
CA ALA A 53 -7.08 -2.36 -7.09
C ALA A 53 -6.84 -1.25 -6.05
N LEU A 54 -6.48 -1.63 -4.82
CA LEU A 54 -6.14 -0.70 -3.75
C LEU A 54 -4.88 0.11 -4.06
N THR A 55 -3.88 -0.52 -4.68
CA THR A 55 -2.64 0.15 -5.14
C THR A 55 -2.93 1.18 -6.23
N TYR A 56 -3.85 0.87 -7.16
CA TYR A 56 -4.33 1.83 -8.14
C TYR A 56 -5.07 3.02 -7.49
N GLY A 57 -5.83 2.78 -6.42
CA GLY A 57 -6.45 3.84 -5.65
C GLY A 57 -5.44 4.76 -4.91
N VAL A 58 -4.29 4.23 -4.48
CA VAL A 58 -3.17 5.03 -3.97
C VAL A 58 -2.60 5.95 -5.06
N TYR A 59 -2.50 5.47 -6.30
CA TYR A 59 -2.07 6.29 -7.43
C TYR A 59 -3.02 7.47 -7.71
N LYS A 60 -4.35 7.25 -7.58
CA LYS A 60 -5.36 8.32 -7.64
C LYS A 60 -5.40 9.25 -6.41
N LYS A 61 -4.50 9.07 -5.43
CA LYS A 61 -4.41 9.91 -4.21
C LYS A 61 -5.68 9.91 -3.35
N HIS A 62 -6.49 8.84 -3.42
CA HIS A 62 -7.66 8.71 -2.55
C HIS A 62 -7.22 8.37 -1.12
N ARG A 63 -7.54 9.26 -0.16
CA ARG A 63 -7.19 9.11 1.27
C ARG A 63 -7.63 7.75 1.83
N ALA A 64 -8.86 7.33 1.54
CA ALA A 64 -9.42 6.07 2.02
C ALA A 64 -8.67 4.85 1.48
N SER A 65 -8.31 4.85 0.18
CA SER A 65 -7.65 3.70 -0.45
C SER A 65 -6.28 3.39 0.15
N THR A 66 -5.51 4.42 0.50
CA THR A 66 -4.18 4.25 1.11
C THR A 66 -4.26 3.68 2.52
N VAL A 67 -5.28 4.10 3.28
CA VAL A 67 -5.55 3.56 4.63
C VAL A 67 -6.04 2.11 4.53
N THR A 68 -6.97 1.82 3.61
CA THR A 68 -7.47 0.46 3.39
C THR A 68 -6.36 -0.48 2.91
N LEU A 69 -5.47 -0.05 2.02
CA LEU A 69 -4.32 -0.85 1.58
C LEU A 69 -3.41 -1.22 2.76
N PHE A 70 -3.10 -0.26 3.62
CA PHE A 70 -2.27 -0.50 4.80
C PHE A 70 -2.97 -1.44 5.80
N ALA A 71 -4.23 -1.18 6.12
CA ALA A 71 -5.01 -2.01 7.02
C ALA A 71 -5.11 -3.45 6.49
N TYR A 72 -5.40 -3.60 5.20
CA TYR A 72 -5.46 -4.91 4.54
C TYR A 72 -4.12 -5.64 4.62
N TYR A 73 -3.01 -4.96 4.32
CA TYR A 73 -1.68 -5.54 4.41
C TYR A 73 -1.35 -6.06 5.81
N VAL A 74 -1.65 -5.28 6.85
CA VAL A 74 -1.40 -5.66 8.24
C VAL A 74 -2.25 -6.88 8.63
N VAL A 75 -3.53 -6.89 8.27
CA VAL A 75 -4.44 -8.01 8.55
C VAL A 75 -3.97 -9.27 7.82
N SER A 76 -3.64 -9.19 6.53
CA SER A 76 -3.14 -10.34 5.76
C SER A 76 -1.84 -10.90 6.35
N LYS A 77 -0.95 -10.05 6.88
CA LYS A 77 0.27 -10.52 7.56
C LYS A 77 0.00 -11.20 8.91
N ILE A 78 -0.92 -10.66 9.71
CA ILE A 78 -1.33 -11.30 10.98
C ILE A 78 -1.99 -12.66 10.70
N TYR A 79 -2.86 -12.73 9.70
CA TYR A 79 -3.50 -13.97 9.27
C TYR A 79 -2.44 -15.00 8.85
N PHE A 80 -1.49 -14.62 7.99
CA PHE A 80 -0.42 -15.53 7.57
C PHE A 80 0.42 -16.04 8.74
N TRP A 81 0.67 -15.18 9.74
CA TRP A 81 1.47 -15.56 10.90
C TRP A 81 0.74 -16.56 11.81
N ILE A 82 -0.55 -16.35 12.08
CA ILE A 82 -1.36 -17.22 12.93
C ILE A 82 -1.59 -18.58 12.26
N PHE A 83 -1.93 -18.61 10.98
CA PHE A 83 -2.33 -19.85 10.29
C PHE A 83 -1.15 -20.69 9.79
N TYR A 84 -0.09 -20.05 9.28
CA TYR A 84 1.02 -20.77 8.66
C TYR A 84 2.29 -20.77 9.52
N GLY A 85 2.34 -20.00 10.61
CA GLY A 85 3.50 -19.96 11.51
C GLY A 85 4.80 -19.48 10.84
N VAL A 86 4.70 -18.85 9.66
CA VAL A 86 5.87 -18.43 8.87
C VAL A 86 6.39 -17.11 9.41
N PHE A 87 7.44 -17.17 10.23
CA PHE A 87 8.17 -16.00 10.74
C PHE A 87 9.10 -15.37 9.68
N LEU A 88 9.41 -16.10 8.61
CA LEU A 88 10.21 -15.61 7.48
C LEU A 88 9.44 -14.51 6.74
N GLY A 89 9.86 -13.27 6.94
CA GLY A 89 9.30 -12.10 6.26
C GLY A 89 8.74 -11.02 7.18
N ILE A 90 8.75 -11.20 8.51
CA ILE A 90 8.37 -10.15 9.46
C ILE A 90 9.21 -8.86 9.30
N PRO A 91 10.56 -8.92 9.16
CA PRO A 91 11.36 -7.71 8.96
C PRO A 91 11.00 -7.00 7.65
N ILE A 92 10.80 -7.78 6.57
CA ILE A 92 10.40 -7.28 5.26
C ILE A 92 9.01 -6.64 5.34
N ALA A 93 8.07 -7.29 6.04
CA ALA A 93 6.73 -6.77 6.25
C ALA A 93 6.72 -5.46 7.04
N ALA A 94 7.57 -5.33 8.07
CA ALA A 94 7.75 -4.09 8.80
C ALA A 94 8.29 -2.96 7.91
N ILE A 95 9.23 -3.26 7.01
CA ILE A 95 9.73 -2.30 6.02
C ILE A 95 8.60 -1.83 5.09
N PHE A 96 7.83 -2.75 4.52
CA PHE A 96 6.68 -2.40 3.67
C PHE A 96 5.62 -1.59 4.43
N ALA A 97 5.30 -2.00 5.66
CA ALA A 97 4.38 -1.26 6.53
C ALA A 97 4.86 0.18 6.77
N TYR A 98 6.17 0.38 7.01
CA TYR A 98 6.76 1.72 7.14
C TYR A 98 6.58 2.55 5.87
N PHE A 99 6.82 1.97 4.69
CA PHE A 99 6.62 2.67 3.42
C PHE A 99 5.15 2.99 3.13
N PHE A 100 4.23 2.10 3.49
CA PHE A 100 2.79 2.37 3.39
C PHE A 100 2.33 3.46 4.35
N PHE A 101 2.84 3.47 5.58
CA PHE A 101 2.57 4.53 6.54
C PHE A 101 3.07 5.89 6.05
N ARG A 102 4.29 5.94 5.48
CA ARG A 102 4.79 7.15 4.80
C ARG A 102 3.91 7.55 3.60
N GLY A 103 3.38 6.59 2.85
CA GLY A 103 2.41 6.84 1.78
C GLY A 103 1.13 7.52 2.27
N ILE A 104 0.59 7.07 3.40
CA ILE A 104 -0.58 7.69 4.05
C ILE A 104 -0.28 9.14 4.42
N GLN A 105 0.84 9.39 5.10
CA GLN A 105 1.27 10.75 5.45
C GLN A 105 1.44 11.63 4.19
N GLY A 106 1.97 11.05 3.11
CA GLY A 106 2.05 11.61 1.76
C GLY A 106 0.71 12.15 1.25
N VAL A 107 -0.31 11.29 1.23
CA VAL A 107 -1.64 11.63 0.71
C VAL A 107 -2.35 12.68 1.58
N PHE A 108 -2.24 12.58 2.90
CA PHE A 108 -2.84 13.55 3.81
C PHE A 108 -2.22 14.95 3.65
N ALA A 109 -0.90 15.03 3.58
CA ALA A 109 -0.22 16.31 3.37
C ALA A 109 -0.50 16.90 1.98
N TYR A 110 -0.57 16.07 0.93
CA TYR A 110 -0.90 16.53 -0.42
C TYR A 110 -2.27 17.23 -0.44
N HIS A 111 -3.26 16.65 0.23
CA HIS A 111 -4.60 17.22 0.27
C HIS A 111 -4.70 18.45 1.17
N ARG A 112 -3.91 18.52 2.26
CA ARG A 112 -3.84 19.72 3.11
C ARG A 112 -3.24 20.90 2.33
N LEU A 113 -2.12 20.67 1.64
CA LEU A 113 -1.42 21.68 0.87
C LEU A 113 -2.18 22.10 -0.40
N ALA A 114 -2.97 21.20 -1.00
CA ALA A 114 -3.82 21.54 -2.13
C ALA A 114 -4.91 22.54 -1.74
N ASN A 115 -5.56 22.35 -0.58
CA ASN A 115 -6.56 23.28 -0.07
C ASN A 115 -5.94 24.65 0.27
N GLU A 116 -4.73 24.66 0.83
CA GLU A 116 -3.98 25.88 1.19
C GLU A 116 -3.62 26.71 -0.07
N TYR A 117 -3.32 26.04 -1.19
CA TYR A 117 -3.04 26.69 -2.48
C TYR A 117 -4.31 27.27 -3.15
N GLU A 118 -5.45 26.59 -3.04
CA GLU A 118 -6.74 27.11 -3.52
C GLU A 118 -7.18 28.35 -2.72
N GLU A 119 -6.91 28.37 -1.42
CA GLU A 119 -7.26 29.51 -0.55
C GLU A 119 -6.36 30.73 -0.83
N ASP A 120 -5.05 30.55 -1.00
CA ASP A 120 -4.10 31.62 -1.33
C ASP A 120 -4.38 32.27 -2.71
N THR A 121 -4.74 31.45 -3.70
CA THR A 121 -5.15 31.95 -5.02
C THR A 121 -6.50 32.67 -4.96
N ALA A 122 -7.49 32.13 -4.24
CA ALA A 122 -8.79 32.79 -4.07
C ALA A 122 -8.68 34.15 -3.37
N VAL A 123 -7.78 34.29 -2.38
CA VAL A 123 -7.49 35.56 -1.71
C VAL A 123 -6.82 36.54 -2.68
N ASN A 124 -5.83 36.09 -3.47
CA ASN A 124 -5.11 36.96 -4.42
C ASN A 124 -6.03 37.58 -5.49
N TYR A 125 -7.05 36.84 -5.98
CA TYR A 125 -8.03 37.37 -6.94
C TYR A 125 -9.11 38.28 -6.33
N SER A 126 -9.11 38.47 -5.00
CA SER A 126 -10.09 39.31 -4.29
C SER A 126 -9.56 40.69 -3.88
N ILE A 127 -8.33 41.03 -4.27
CA ILE A 127 -7.64 42.31 -4.02
C ILE A 127 -7.46 43.05 -5.34
#